data_AF-A0A9W7L579-F1
#
_entry.id   AF-A0A9W7L579-F1
#
_cell.length_a   1.000
_cell.length_b   1.000
_cell.length_c   1.000
_cell.angle_alpha   90.00
_cell.angle_beta   90.00
_cell.angle_gamma   90.00
#
_symmetry.space_group_name_H-M   'P 1'
#
loop_
_entity.id
_entity.type
_entity.pdbx_description
1 polymer ?
#
loop_
_entity_poly.entity_id
_entity_poly.type
_entity_poly.pdbx_seq_one_letter_code
_entity_poly.pdbx_strand_id
1 'polypeptide(L)'
;MCMSFQERGKESFQSATDGSSKKERAFVALVLLLTLGVVVDFATNNEILQVLGSVTTWLSELKIAVAVLLFAVFGILSPPLGAPFTVYPIMAAFVFYLKTGSKVEAIVWGTCLTMLFIPPGALIGFFLSRYVLKERAQKMAKKYPTLNALQGVFADKNHSLKILIMLRLSPVLPSAILNYSLGTLPIRVRDFYLSFIVSSVVYGPPTAYVGTLFSALTDVSGESNPTSDFTSPLGLSVMILGVIATVVVTIAISWYTKQKLKIVLEEQEKIKDGQAEGGEDDIGIELNQI
;
A
#
# COMPACT_ATOMS: atom_id res chain seq x y z
N MET A 1 -31.59 31.70 -14.64
CA MET A 1 -31.48 30.22 -14.68
C MET A 1 -30.26 29.80 -13.85
N CYS A 2 -30.28 30.09 -12.55
CA CYS A 2 -29.18 29.80 -11.62
C CYS A 2 -29.56 28.57 -10.82
N MET A 3 -29.01 27.41 -11.18
CA MET A 3 -29.02 26.25 -10.29
C MET A 3 -28.27 26.60 -9.00
N SER A 4 -28.90 26.30 -7.87
CA SER A 4 -28.35 26.55 -6.54
C SER A 4 -27.03 25.78 -6.38
N PHE A 5 -26.11 26.32 -5.60
CA PHE A 5 -24.79 25.71 -5.34
C PHE A 5 -24.91 24.26 -4.79
N GLN A 6 -26.05 23.96 -4.17
CA GLN A 6 -26.43 22.68 -3.58
C GLN A 6 -26.78 21.60 -4.64
N GLU A 7 -27.42 21.98 -5.75
CA GLU A 7 -27.70 21.06 -6.87
C GLU A 7 -26.43 20.68 -7.64
N ARG A 8 -25.53 21.66 -7.87
CA ARG A 8 -24.20 21.39 -8.46
C ARG A 8 -23.35 20.46 -7.59
N GLY A 9 -23.45 20.58 -6.26
CA GLY A 9 -22.80 19.66 -5.32
C GLY A 9 -23.33 18.23 -5.46
N LYS A 10 -24.65 18.05 -5.47
CA LYS A 10 -25.29 16.74 -5.67
C LYS A 10 -24.95 16.10 -7.01
N GLU A 11 -25.01 16.84 -8.12
CA GLU A 11 -24.67 16.30 -9.44
C GLU A 11 -23.18 15.93 -9.56
N SER A 12 -22.27 16.73 -8.97
CA SER A 12 -20.85 16.41 -8.93
C SER A 12 -20.53 15.15 -8.09
N PHE A 13 -21.29 14.92 -7.02
CA PHE A 13 -21.19 13.74 -6.17
C PHE A 13 -21.79 12.50 -6.83
N GLN A 14 -22.92 12.63 -7.52
CA GLN A 14 -23.59 11.55 -8.26
C GLN A 14 -22.76 11.12 -9.49
N SER A 15 -22.10 12.07 -10.14
CA SER A 15 -21.10 11.84 -11.20
C SER A 15 -19.84 11.12 -10.70
N ALA A 16 -19.30 11.51 -9.54
CA ALA A 16 -18.12 10.87 -8.95
C ALA A 16 -18.39 9.45 -8.43
N THR A 17 -19.59 9.20 -7.89
CA THR A 17 -20.02 7.87 -7.42
C THR A 17 -20.38 6.93 -8.57
N ASP A 18 -21.01 7.40 -9.65
CA ASP A 18 -21.25 6.60 -10.87
C ASP A 18 -19.95 6.26 -11.62
N GLY A 19 -19.01 7.22 -11.69
CA GLY A 19 -17.68 7.01 -12.29
C GLY A 19 -16.80 6.03 -11.51
N SER A 20 -16.92 6.01 -10.17
CA SER A 20 -16.27 5.03 -9.29
C SER A 20 -16.83 3.62 -9.51
N SER A 21 -18.16 3.49 -9.57
CA SER A 21 -18.85 2.21 -9.77
C SER A 21 -18.49 1.52 -11.10
N LYS A 22 -18.38 2.28 -12.20
CA LYS A 22 -17.96 1.73 -13.50
C LYS A 22 -16.49 1.31 -13.52
N LYS A 23 -15.58 2.11 -12.94
CA LYS A 23 -14.15 1.76 -12.84
C LYS A 23 -13.89 0.57 -11.93
N GLU A 24 -14.66 0.44 -10.85
CA GLU A 24 -14.60 -0.71 -9.95
C GLU A 24 -15.16 -1.97 -10.61
N ARG A 25 -16.30 -1.88 -11.32
CA ARG A 25 -16.82 -3.01 -12.11
C ARG A 25 -15.84 -3.44 -13.19
N ALA A 26 -15.18 -2.50 -13.86
CA ALA A 26 -14.13 -2.78 -14.83
C ALA A 26 -12.90 -3.42 -14.17
N PHE A 27 -12.49 -2.96 -12.99
CA PHE A 27 -11.39 -3.55 -12.23
C PHE A 27 -11.71 -4.97 -11.74
N VAL A 28 -12.93 -5.20 -11.20
CA VAL A 28 -13.39 -6.53 -10.79
C VAL A 28 -13.50 -7.45 -12.01
N ALA A 29 -14.04 -6.98 -13.13
CA ALA A 29 -14.10 -7.75 -14.37
C ALA A 29 -12.70 -8.08 -14.91
N LEU A 30 -11.75 -7.15 -14.83
CA LEU A 30 -10.35 -7.36 -15.19
C LEU A 30 -9.70 -8.42 -14.29
N VAL A 31 -9.88 -8.31 -12.97
CA VAL A 31 -9.37 -9.32 -12.01
C VAL A 31 -9.98 -10.69 -12.30
N LEU A 32 -11.29 -10.77 -12.52
CA LEU A 32 -11.97 -12.02 -12.86
C LEU A 32 -11.46 -12.60 -14.19
N LEU A 33 -11.27 -11.78 -15.22
CA LEU A 33 -10.70 -12.20 -16.51
C LEU A 33 -9.26 -12.68 -16.37
N LEU A 34 -8.43 -11.99 -15.59
CA LEU A 34 -7.06 -12.41 -15.30
C LEU A 34 -7.04 -13.74 -14.53
N THR A 35 -7.90 -13.90 -13.52
CA THR A 35 -8.00 -15.16 -12.78
C THR A 35 -8.50 -16.30 -13.66
N LEU A 36 -9.48 -16.05 -14.53
CA LEU A 36 -9.98 -17.04 -15.48
C LEU A 36 -8.88 -17.43 -16.48
N GLY A 37 -8.11 -16.46 -16.97
CA GLY A 37 -6.96 -16.70 -17.85
C GLY A 37 -5.91 -17.57 -17.19
N VAL A 38 -5.58 -17.33 -15.92
CA VAL A 38 -4.64 -18.16 -15.15
C VAL A 38 -5.18 -19.59 -14.97
N VAL A 39 -6.48 -19.77 -14.71
CA VAL A 39 -7.11 -21.09 -14.56
C VAL A 39 -7.15 -21.84 -15.90
N VAL A 40 -7.47 -21.15 -17.00
CA VAL A 40 -7.52 -21.73 -18.35
C VAL A 40 -6.12 -22.12 -18.83
N ASP A 41 -5.12 -21.27 -18.61
CA ASP A 41 -3.72 -21.57 -18.96
C ASP A 41 -3.20 -22.80 -18.20
N PHE A 42 -3.49 -22.87 -16.90
CA PHE A 42 -3.16 -24.03 -16.08
C PHE A 42 -3.90 -25.30 -16.52
N ALA A 43 -5.16 -25.20 -16.94
CA ALA A 43 -5.95 -26.35 -17.41
C ALA A 43 -5.55 -26.85 -18.80
N THR A 44 -4.89 -26.02 -19.62
CA THR A 44 -4.67 -26.31 -21.04
C THR A 44 -3.20 -26.49 -21.39
N ASN A 45 -2.34 -25.51 -21.07
CA ASN A 45 -0.98 -25.42 -21.63
C ASN A 45 0.15 -25.42 -20.58
N ASN A 46 -0.15 -25.13 -19.31
CA ASN A 46 0.85 -24.97 -18.24
C ASN A 46 1.97 -23.94 -18.53
N GLU A 47 1.75 -22.98 -19.43
CA GLU A 47 2.75 -21.97 -19.83
C GLU A 47 3.18 -21.11 -18.63
N ILE A 48 2.25 -20.73 -17.75
CA ILE A 48 2.56 -19.98 -16.53
C ILE A 48 3.56 -20.73 -15.65
N LEU A 49 3.43 -22.05 -15.53
CA LEU A 49 4.37 -22.86 -14.74
C LEU A 49 5.75 -22.94 -15.41
N GLN A 50 5.80 -23.02 -16.74
CA GLN A 50 7.07 -23.02 -17.48
C GLN A 50 7.79 -21.67 -17.42
N VAL A 51 7.04 -20.57 -17.53
CA VAL A 51 7.56 -19.21 -17.35
C VAL A 51 8.04 -19.00 -15.91
N LEU A 52 7.27 -19.45 -14.92
CA LEU A 52 7.70 -19.41 -13.51
C LEU A 52 8.98 -20.21 -13.30
N GLY A 53 9.08 -21.42 -13.85
CA GLY A 53 10.30 -22.24 -13.81
C GLY A 53 11.48 -21.58 -14.50
N SER A 54 11.27 -20.94 -15.65
CA SER A 54 12.33 -20.21 -16.36
C SER A 54 12.83 -19.00 -15.55
N VAL A 55 11.90 -18.26 -14.94
CA VAL A 55 12.22 -17.12 -14.07
C VAL A 55 12.92 -17.58 -12.79
N THR A 56 12.51 -18.69 -12.18
CA THR A 56 13.15 -19.21 -10.97
C THR A 56 14.56 -19.71 -11.24
N THR A 57 14.79 -20.41 -12.35
CA THR A 57 16.13 -20.84 -12.79
C THR A 57 17.01 -19.63 -13.08
N TRP A 58 16.49 -18.63 -13.81
CA TRP A 58 17.23 -17.39 -14.03
C TRP A 58 17.58 -16.68 -12.71
N LEU A 59 16.64 -16.63 -11.76
CA LEU A 59 16.87 -16.04 -10.44
C LEU A 59 17.86 -16.85 -9.59
N SER A 60 17.84 -18.18 -9.66
CA SER A 60 18.75 -19.05 -8.90
C SER A 60 20.19 -18.94 -9.41
N GLU A 61 20.38 -18.83 -10.72
CA GLU A 61 21.69 -18.67 -11.37
C GLU A 61 22.33 -17.28 -11.17
N LEU A 62 21.56 -16.26 -10.79
CA LEU A 62 22.12 -14.94 -10.51
C LEU A 62 23.21 -15.00 -9.43
N LYS A 63 24.34 -14.31 -9.64
CA LYS A 63 25.31 -14.12 -8.56
C LYS A 63 24.65 -13.35 -7.42
N ILE A 64 24.93 -13.70 -6.16
CA ILE A 64 24.36 -13.03 -4.98
C ILE A 64 24.59 -11.51 -5.04
N ALA A 65 25.79 -11.08 -5.47
CA ALA A 65 26.11 -9.66 -5.63
C ALA A 65 25.18 -8.93 -6.63
N VAL A 66 24.82 -9.59 -7.74
CA VAL A 66 23.91 -9.01 -8.75
C VAL A 66 22.50 -8.94 -8.18
N ALA A 67 22.04 -9.97 -7.48
CA ALA A 67 20.74 -9.96 -6.80
C ALA A 67 20.66 -8.80 -5.80
N VAL A 68 21.67 -8.64 -4.93
CA VAL A 68 21.74 -7.52 -3.98
C VAL A 68 21.71 -6.16 -4.68
N LEU A 69 22.43 -6.00 -5.80
CA LEU A 69 22.44 -4.75 -6.57
C LEU A 69 21.07 -4.44 -7.18
N LEU A 70 20.40 -5.43 -7.78
CA LEU A 70 19.05 -5.28 -8.31
C LEU A 70 18.05 -4.87 -7.21
N PHE A 71 18.14 -5.52 -6.05
CA PHE A 71 17.32 -5.16 -4.88
C PHE A 71 17.68 -3.78 -4.33
N ALA A 72 18.95 -3.37 -4.35
CA ALA A 72 19.34 -2.01 -3.96
C ALA A 72 18.67 -0.96 -4.85
N VAL A 73 18.76 -1.12 -6.18
CA VAL A 73 18.14 -0.21 -7.15
C VAL A 73 16.63 -0.19 -6.98
N PHE A 74 16.00 -1.37 -6.92
CA PHE A 74 14.56 -1.48 -6.75
C PHE A 74 14.07 -0.91 -5.42
N GLY A 75 14.79 -1.16 -4.32
CA GLY A 75 14.47 -0.66 -2.98
C GLY A 75 14.59 0.86 -2.86
N ILE A 76 15.53 1.47 -3.56
CA ILE A 76 15.71 2.93 -3.54
C ILE A 76 14.69 3.63 -4.45
N LEU A 77 14.36 3.05 -5.61
CA LEU A 77 13.45 3.66 -6.58
C LEU A 77 11.97 3.43 -6.25
N SER A 78 11.64 2.32 -5.60
CA SER A 78 10.23 1.94 -5.36
C SER A 78 9.45 2.91 -4.45
N PRO A 79 10.00 3.46 -3.35
CA PRO A 79 9.22 4.34 -2.48
C PRO A 79 8.88 5.71 -3.12
N PRO A 80 9.78 6.38 -3.87
CA PRO A 80 9.44 7.58 -4.63
C PRO A 80 8.37 7.35 -5.71
N LEU A 81 8.43 6.20 -6.39
CA LEU A 81 7.45 5.82 -7.42
C LEU A 81 6.09 5.43 -6.83
N GLY A 82 6.02 5.29 -5.51
CA GLY A 82 4.81 4.97 -4.78
C GLY A 82 4.40 3.50 -4.85
N ALA A 83 5.36 2.61 -5.11
CA ALA A 83 5.13 1.19 -5.04
C ALA A 83 4.73 0.76 -3.61
N PRO A 84 3.89 -0.28 -3.46
CA PRO A 84 3.53 -0.78 -2.14
C PRO A 84 4.75 -1.33 -1.41
N PHE A 85 4.98 -0.87 -0.18
CA PHE A 85 6.07 -1.31 0.70
C PHE A 85 6.16 -2.83 0.86
N THR A 86 5.03 -3.54 0.81
CA THR A 86 4.94 -4.99 1.06
C THR A 86 5.55 -5.85 -0.04
N VAL A 87 5.66 -5.35 -1.27
CA VAL A 87 6.16 -6.14 -2.42
C VAL A 87 7.65 -6.45 -2.26
N TYR A 88 8.42 -5.49 -1.75
CA TYR A 88 9.87 -5.61 -1.63
C TYR A 88 10.32 -6.76 -0.71
N PRO A 89 9.89 -6.87 0.56
CA PRO A 89 10.33 -7.94 1.46
C PRO A 89 9.89 -9.33 0.98
N ILE A 90 8.73 -9.44 0.32
CA ILE A 90 8.24 -10.69 -0.29
C ILE A 90 9.22 -11.15 -1.38
N MET A 91 9.54 -10.26 -2.32
CA MET A 91 10.44 -10.57 -3.44
C MET A 91 11.86 -10.87 -2.96
N ALA A 92 12.37 -10.09 -2.00
CA ALA A 92 13.71 -10.31 -1.44
C ALA A 92 13.81 -11.68 -0.76
N ALA A 93 12.83 -12.04 0.07
CA ALA A 93 12.82 -13.34 0.74
C ALA A 93 12.69 -14.50 -0.24
N PHE A 94 11.83 -14.39 -1.27
CA PHE A 94 11.69 -15.40 -2.31
C PHE A 94 13.03 -15.66 -3.04
N VAL A 95 13.71 -14.61 -3.52
CA VAL A 95 14.98 -14.77 -4.25
C VAL A 95 16.08 -15.33 -3.36
N PHE A 96 16.17 -14.90 -2.10
CA PHE A 96 17.19 -15.41 -1.19
C PHE A 96 16.90 -16.84 -0.75
N TYR A 97 15.63 -17.23 -0.63
CA TYR A 97 15.25 -18.63 -0.41
C TYR A 97 15.74 -19.53 -1.54
N LEU A 98 15.53 -19.12 -2.81
CA LEU A 98 16.03 -19.88 -3.97
C LEU A 98 17.56 -20.06 -3.97
N LYS A 99 18.30 -19.23 -3.23
CA LYS A 99 19.77 -19.31 -3.14
C LYS A 99 20.27 -20.07 -1.94
N THR A 100 19.62 -19.93 -0.78
CA THR A 100 20.09 -20.52 0.47
C THR A 100 19.37 -21.82 0.82
N GLY A 101 18.17 -22.06 0.28
CA GLY A 101 17.29 -23.17 0.65
C GLY A 101 16.72 -23.09 2.07
N SER A 102 17.13 -22.09 2.87
CA SER A 102 16.76 -21.93 4.27
C SER A 102 15.72 -20.82 4.43
N LYS A 103 14.54 -21.18 4.97
CA LYS A 103 13.47 -20.20 5.26
C LYS A 103 13.92 -19.13 6.24
N VAL A 104 14.70 -19.51 7.26
CA VAL A 104 15.18 -18.58 8.28
C VAL A 104 16.13 -17.55 7.67
N GLU A 105 17.09 -18.00 6.87
CA GLU A 105 18.03 -17.10 6.22
C GLU A 105 17.34 -16.17 5.22
N ALA A 106 16.39 -16.70 4.44
CA ALA A 106 15.59 -15.91 3.51
C ALA A 106 14.80 -14.80 4.22
N ILE A 107 14.21 -15.08 5.37
CA ILE A 107 13.48 -14.10 6.19
C ILE A 107 14.41 -13.02 6.74
N VAL A 108 15.58 -13.43 7.24
CA VAL A 108 16.59 -12.50 7.77
C VAL A 108 17.10 -11.60 6.65
N TRP A 109 17.53 -12.17 5.52
CA TRP A 109 17.99 -11.40 4.36
C TRP A 109 16.91 -10.48 3.81
N GLY A 110 15.68 -10.96 3.62
CA GLY A 110 14.56 -10.15 3.16
C GLY A 110 14.29 -8.95 4.07
N THR A 111 14.33 -9.16 5.39
CA THR A 111 14.15 -8.10 6.39
C THR A 111 15.33 -7.12 6.39
N CYS A 112 16.56 -7.61 6.40
CA CYS A 112 17.77 -6.78 6.43
C CYS A 112 17.90 -5.92 5.16
N LEU A 113 17.66 -6.48 3.98
CA LEU A 113 17.70 -5.73 2.72
C LEU A 113 16.60 -4.67 2.66
N THR A 114 15.42 -4.96 3.22
CA THR A 114 14.34 -3.99 3.35
C THR A 114 14.76 -2.82 4.23
N MET A 115 15.37 -3.11 5.39
CA MET A 115 15.89 -2.09 6.32
C MET A 115 17.01 -1.25 5.69
N LEU A 116 17.78 -1.82 4.78
CA LEU A 116 18.93 -1.13 4.19
C LEU A 116 18.55 -0.26 2.99
N PHE A 117 17.70 -0.74 2.08
CA PHE A 117 17.50 -0.10 0.78
C PHE A 117 16.21 0.71 0.64
N ILE A 118 15.14 0.34 1.35
CA ILE A 118 13.88 1.10 1.31
C ILE A 118 14.00 2.48 1.99
N PRO A 119 14.62 2.62 3.18
CA PRO A 119 14.63 3.91 3.88
C PRO A 119 15.35 5.02 3.10
N PRO A 120 16.50 4.77 2.41
CA PRO A 120 17.09 5.74 1.49
C PRO A 120 16.13 6.18 0.37
N GLY A 121 15.37 5.26 -0.23
CA GLY A 121 14.36 5.59 -1.22
C GLY A 121 13.25 6.47 -0.65
N ALA A 122 12.75 6.14 0.54
CA ALA A 122 11.73 6.93 1.21
C ALA A 122 12.23 8.35 1.59
N LEU A 123 13.52 8.50 1.89
CA LEU A 123 14.13 9.81 2.10
C LEU A 123 14.11 10.69 0.86
N ILE A 124 14.25 10.12 -0.34
CA ILE A 124 14.13 10.88 -1.59
C ILE A 124 12.74 11.51 -1.68
N GLY A 125 11.68 10.73 -1.46
CA GLY A 125 10.30 11.24 -1.46
C GLY A 125 10.06 12.28 -0.37
N PHE A 126 10.61 12.06 0.82
CA PHE A 126 10.55 12.98 1.95
C PHE A 126 11.25 14.32 1.66
N PHE A 127 12.42 14.29 1.03
CA PHE A 127 13.14 15.51 0.66
C PHE A 127 12.50 16.22 -0.52
N LEU A 128 11.96 15.46 -1.49
CA LEU A 128 11.24 16.02 -2.62
C LEU A 128 10.01 16.80 -2.12
N SER A 129 9.25 16.26 -1.17
CA SER A 129 8.14 17.03 -0.60
C SER A 129 8.58 18.19 0.28
N ARG A 130 9.66 18.03 1.05
CA ARG A 130 10.18 19.06 1.97
C ARG A 130 10.72 20.30 1.27
N TYR A 131 11.44 20.11 0.17
CA TYR A 131 12.14 21.19 -0.52
C TYR A 131 11.45 21.63 -1.80
N VAL A 132 10.93 20.68 -2.60
CA VAL A 132 10.36 21.00 -3.92
C VAL A 132 8.86 21.30 -3.85
N LEU A 133 8.12 20.65 -2.95
CA LEU A 133 6.67 20.83 -2.81
C LEU A 133 6.26 21.74 -1.65
N LYS A 134 7.21 22.46 -1.04
CA LYS A 134 6.99 23.28 0.17
C LYS A 134 5.83 24.27 0.03
N GLU A 135 5.74 24.97 -1.11
CA GLU A 135 4.67 25.94 -1.37
C GLU A 135 3.30 25.29 -1.54
N ARG A 136 3.24 24.14 -2.21
CA ARG A 136 2.02 23.34 -2.35
C ARG A 136 1.59 22.76 -1.01
N ALA A 137 2.53 22.31 -0.19
CA ALA A 137 2.27 21.81 1.15
C ALA A 137 1.70 22.89 2.07
N GLN A 138 2.22 24.11 2.03
CA GLN A 138 1.69 25.24 2.80
C GLN A 138 0.27 25.62 2.36
N LYS A 139 -0.01 25.61 1.06
CA LYS A 139 -1.38 25.82 0.54
C LYS A 139 -2.34 24.70 0.97
N MET A 140 -1.87 23.45 0.96
CA MET A 140 -2.64 22.28 1.40
C MET A 140 -2.90 22.30 2.92
N ALA A 141 -1.92 22.70 3.73
CA ALA A 141 -2.09 22.81 5.18
C ALA A 141 -3.14 23.86 5.59
N LYS A 142 -3.27 24.96 4.83
CA LYS A 142 -4.35 25.94 5.02
C LYS A 142 -5.73 25.40 4.61
N LYS A 143 -5.76 24.44 3.68
CA LYS A 143 -7.00 23.85 3.15
C LYS A 143 -7.49 22.65 3.97
N TYR A 144 -6.59 21.93 4.64
CA TYR A 144 -6.90 20.70 5.38
C TYR A 144 -6.51 20.83 6.87
N PRO A 145 -7.49 20.99 7.79
CA PRO A 145 -7.24 21.13 9.24
C PRO A 145 -6.44 19.97 9.85
N THR A 146 -6.59 18.77 9.32
CA THR A 146 -5.86 17.56 9.73
C THR A 146 -4.34 17.68 9.54
N LEU A 147 -3.89 18.35 8.47
CA LEU A 147 -2.45 18.58 8.26
C LEU A 147 -1.89 19.60 9.26
N ASN A 148 -2.69 20.59 9.65
CA ASN A 148 -2.29 21.57 10.66
C ASN A 148 -2.23 20.95 12.07
N ALA A 149 -3.21 20.11 12.41
CA ALA A 149 -3.20 19.34 13.66
C ALA A 149 -1.96 18.44 13.75
N LEU A 150 -1.60 17.75 12.65
CA LEU A 150 -0.39 16.93 12.61
C LEU A 150 0.89 17.75 12.79
N GLN A 151 0.97 18.98 12.26
CA GLN A 151 2.12 19.86 12.50
C GLN A 151 2.32 20.17 13.99
N GLY A 152 1.23 20.40 14.73
CA GLY A 152 1.26 20.59 16.19
C GLY A 152 1.69 19.33 16.93
N VAL A 153 1.18 18.16 16.52
CA VAL A 153 1.54 16.86 17.12
C VAL A 153 3.02 16.52 16.93
N PHE A 154 3.59 16.83 15.77
CA PHE A 154 5.01 16.60 15.48
C PHE A 154 5.93 17.76 15.89
N ALA A 155 5.38 18.84 16.48
CA ALA A 155 6.18 19.95 17.00
C ALA A 155 7.03 19.50 18.20
N ASP A 156 6.51 18.61 19.04
CA ASP A 156 7.30 17.96 20.08
C ASP A 156 8.18 16.86 19.46
N LYS A 157 9.46 17.18 19.35
CA LYS A 157 10.44 16.32 18.70
C LYS A 157 10.77 15.07 19.52
N ASN A 158 10.46 15.03 20.83
CA ASN A 158 10.74 13.88 21.69
C ASN A 158 9.76 12.72 21.45
N HIS A 159 8.51 13.04 21.09
CA HIS A 159 7.47 12.04 20.82
C HIS A 159 7.33 11.69 19.34
N SER A 160 7.92 12.50 18.45
CA SER A 160 7.83 12.35 17.01
C SER A 160 8.17 10.94 16.49
N LEU A 161 9.24 10.31 17.01
CA LEU A 161 9.63 8.95 16.61
C LEU A 161 8.54 7.90 16.95
N LYS A 162 7.99 7.94 18.16
CA LYS A 162 6.97 6.98 18.62
C LYS A 162 5.71 7.10 17.77
N ILE A 163 5.28 8.34 17.49
CA ILE A 163 4.12 8.63 16.66
C ILE A 163 4.37 8.16 15.22
N LEU A 164 5.58 8.35 14.68
CA LEU A 164 5.94 7.90 13.34
C LEU A 164 5.94 6.38 13.19
N ILE A 165 6.40 5.66 14.22
CA ILE A 165 6.35 4.20 14.26
C ILE A 165 4.89 3.77 14.28
N MET A 166 4.07 4.32 15.18
CA MET A 166 2.65 3.98 15.26
C MET A 166 1.89 4.28 13.96
N LEU A 167 2.20 5.40 13.30
CA LEU A 167 1.59 5.77 12.03
C LEU A 167 1.98 4.82 10.89
N ARG A 168 3.18 4.22 10.93
CA ARG A 168 3.62 3.21 9.95
C ARG A 168 3.12 1.81 10.28
N LEU A 169 2.97 1.50 11.58
CA LEU A 169 2.28 0.31 12.08
C LEU A 169 0.77 0.36 11.84
N SER A 170 0.26 1.51 11.40
CA SER A 170 -1.10 1.67 10.99
C SER A 170 -1.20 1.54 9.46
N PRO A 171 -2.01 0.61 8.93
CA PRO A 171 -2.20 0.44 7.48
C PRO A 171 -3.08 1.53 6.85
N VAL A 172 -3.37 2.62 7.58
CA VAL A 172 -4.36 3.65 7.20
C VAL A 172 -3.91 4.47 5.99
N LEU A 173 -2.60 4.68 5.81
CA LEU A 173 -2.07 5.49 4.70
C LEU A 173 -1.18 4.65 3.78
N PRO A 174 -1.40 4.69 2.45
CA PRO A 174 -0.47 4.12 1.49
C PRO A 174 0.94 4.70 1.71
N SER A 175 1.94 3.82 1.71
CA SER A 175 3.33 4.20 2.02
C SER A 175 3.86 5.38 1.19
N ALA A 176 3.46 5.47 -0.08
CA ALA A 176 3.75 6.61 -0.96
C ALA A 176 3.24 7.93 -0.37
N ILE A 177 1.93 8.00 -0.10
CA ILE A 177 1.25 9.18 0.44
C ILE A 177 1.87 9.55 1.79
N LEU A 178 2.12 8.55 2.63
CA LEU A 178 2.74 8.76 3.94
C LEU A 178 4.13 9.39 3.81
N ASN A 179 5.02 8.84 2.97
CA ASN A 179 6.39 9.34 2.82
C ASN A 179 6.43 10.80 2.33
N TYR A 180 5.61 11.13 1.33
CA TYR A 180 5.51 12.51 0.82
C TYR A 180 4.88 13.44 1.86
N SER A 181 3.79 13.03 2.52
CA SER A 181 3.10 13.86 3.52
C SER A 181 3.98 14.18 4.72
N LEU A 182 4.73 13.19 5.23
CA LEU A 182 5.62 13.38 6.38
C LEU A 182 6.77 14.35 6.09
N GLY A 183 7.22 14.46 4.83
CA GLY A 183 8.26 15.42 4.46
C GLY A 183 7.83 16.88 4.58
N THR A 184 6.51 17.14 4.51
CA THR A 184 5.93 18.47 4.70
C THR A 184 5.81 18.89 6.16
N LEU A 185 5.88 17.93 7.09
CA LEU A 185 5.76 18.16 8.53
C LEU A 185 7.12 18.50 9.15
N PRO A 186 7.17 19.16 10.33
CA PRO A 186 8.41 19.56 11.01
C PRO A 186 9.17 18.39 11.67
N ILE A 187 9.31 17.27 10.97
CA ILE A 187 9.90 16.02 11.46
C ILE A 187 11.42 16.01 11.24
N ARG A 188 12.19 15.49 12.22
CA ARG A 188 13.63 15.25 12.04
C ARG A 188 13.87 14.07 11.09
N VAL A 189 14.83 14.23 10.17
CA VAL A 189 15.24 13.17 9.22
C VAL A 189 15.63 11.89 9.96
N ARG A 190 16.34 12.02 11.09
CA ARG A 190 16.73 10.89 11.94
C ARG A 190 15.53 10.11 12.45
N ASP A 191 14.51 10.81 12.96
CA ASP A 191 13.34 10.16 13.56
C ASP A 191 12.47 9.50 12.46
N PHE A 192 12.43 10.10 11.26
CA PHE A 192 11.86 9.46 10.07
C PHE A 192 12.60 8.16 9.68
N TYR A 193 13.94 8.21 9.61
CA TYR A 193 14.74 7.05 9.21
C TYR A 193 14.69 5.91 10.25
N LEU A 194 14.81 6.25 11.55
CA LEU A 194 14.69 5.27 12.63
C LEU A 194 13.31 4.63 12.68
N SER A 195 12.24 5.38 12.39
CA SER A 195 10.90 4.79 12.33
C SER A 195 10.80 3.70 11.26
N PHE A 196 11.51 3.85 10.13
CA PHE A 196 11.58 2.83 9.09
C PHE A 196 12.29 1.57 9.56
N ILE A 197 13.43 1.72 10.23
CA ILE A 197 14.20 0.59 10.80
C ILE A 197 13.31 -0.19 11.77
N VAL A 198 12.70 0.50 12.74
CA VAL A 198 11.86 -0.15 13.76
C VAL A 198 10.63 -0.81 13.14
N SER A 199 9.91 -0.12 12.26
CA SER A 199 8.74 -0.70 11.59
C SER A 199 9.10 -1.88 10.69
N SER A 200 10.29 -1.88 10.07
CA SER A 200 10.77 -2.99 9.24
C SER A 200 11.11 -4.23 10.05
N VAL A 201 11.57 -4.08 11.30
CA VAL A 201 11.77 -5.24 12.20
C VAL A 201 10.44 -5.90 12.55
N VAL A 202 9.38 -5.11 12.70
CA VAL A 202 8.04 -5.62 13.05
C VAL A 202 7.34 -6.26 11.83
N TYR A 203 7.37 -5.60 10.67
CA TYR A 203 6.67 -6.09 9.47
C TYR A 203 7.50 -6.95 8.53
N GLY A 204 8.82 -6.81 8.56
CA GLY A 204 9.74 -7.52 7.67
C GLY A 204 9.58 -9.03 7.80
N PRO A 205 9.68 -9.63 9.00
CA PRO A 205 9.64 -11.09 9.12
C PRO A 205 8.32 -11.73 8.66
N PRO A 206 7.12 -11.24 9.05
CA PRO A 206 5.86 -11.80 8.56
C PRO A 206 5.68 -11.68 7.04
N THR A 207 6.10 -10.56 6.44
CA THR A 207 5.98 -10.35 4.99
C THR A 207 7.02 -11.16 4.21
N ALA A 208 8.24 -11.26 4.72
CA ALA A 208 9.30 -12.11 4.16
C ALA A 208 8.92 -13.59 4.24
N TYR A 209 8.26 -14.04 5.32
CA TYR A 209 7.74 -15.39 5.44
C TYR A 209 6.78 -15.74 4.30
N VAL A 210 5.87 -14.83 3.93
CA VAL A 210 4.99 -14.99 2.77
C VAL A 210 5.81 -15.18 1.49
N GLY A 211 6.92 -14.46 1.31
CA GLY A 211 7.87 -14.67 0.21
C GLY A 211 8.45 -16.08 0.16
N THR A 212 8.80 -16.67 1.31
CA THR A 212 9.30 -18.05 1.37
C THR A 212 8.23 -19.10 1.04
N LEU A 213 6.94 -18.78 1.23
CA LEU A 213 5.85 -19.67 0.84
C LEU A 213 5.69 -19.74 -0.68
N PHE A 214 5.96 -18.64 -1.40
CA PHE A 214 5.94 -18.65 -2.87
C PHE A 214 6.97 -19.60 -3.47
N SER A 215 8.11 -19.81 -2.80
CA SER A 215 9.12 -20.76 -3.27
C SER A 215 8.68 -22.22 -3.18
N ALA A 216 7.83 -22.57 -2.20
CA ALA A 216 7.25 -23.90 -2.15
C ALA A 216 6.31 -24.19 -3.35
N LEU A 217 5.74 -23.14 -3.98
CA LEU A 217 4.97 -23.30 -5.22
C LEU A 217 5.88 -23.55 -6.42
N THR A 218 7.15 -23.14 -6.37
CA THR A 218 8.11 -23.30 -7.46
C THR A 218 8.93 -24.57 -7.37
N ASP A 219 9.19 -25.10 -6.16
CA ASP A 219 9.84 -26.41 -6.01
C ASP A 219 9.01 -27.55 -6.59
N VAL A 220 7.68 -27.40 -6.61
CA VAL A 220 6.74 -28.30 -7.30
C VAL A 220 6.96 -28.31 -8.83
N SER A 221 7.58 -27.28 -9.39
CA SER A 221 7.90 -27.16 -10.82
C SER A 221 9.32 -27.59 -11.21
N GLY A 222 10.19 -27.91 -10.24
CA GLY A 222 11.61 -28.22 -10.49
C GLY A 222 11.93 -29.72 -10.44
N GLU A 223 12.32 -30.28 -11.59
CA GLU A 223 13.21 -31.45 -11.80
C GLU A 223 13.15 -32.69 -10.89
N SER A 224 11.98 -33.01 -10.30
CA SER A 224 11.67 -34.38 -9.90
C SER A 224 10.24 -34.73 -10.29
N ASN A 225 10.10 -35.27 -11.50
CA ASN A 225 8.84 -35.66 -12.16
C ASN A 225 7.78 -34.54 -12.25
N PRO A 226 7.58 -33.91 -13.43
CA PRO A 226 6.39 -33.10 -13.62
C PRO A 226 5.18 -34.04 -13.56
N THR A 227 4.08 -33.58 -12.96
CA THR A 227 2.73 -34.19 -12.98
C THR A 227 2.36 -35.24 -11.93
N SER A 228 2.26 -34.87 -10.65
CA SER A 228 1.28 -35.56 -9.77
C SER A 228 0.52 -34.67 -8.82
N ASP A 229 1.10 -33.62 -8.23
CA ASP A 229 0.41 -32.98 -7.10
C ASP A 229 -0.48 -31.79 -7.50
N PHE A 230 -0.07 -30.97 -8.48
CA PHE A 230 -0.85 -29.79 -8.88
C PHE A 230 -1.77 -30.03 -10.11
N THR A 231 -1.42 -30.96 -11.01
CA THR A 231 -2.32 -31.45 -12.07
C THR A 231 -3.29 -32.52 -11.58
N SER A 232 -3.10 -33.05 -10.36
CA SER A 232 -4.12 -33.90 -9.74
C SER A 232 -5.41 -33.10 -9.54
N PRO A 233 -6.56 -33.79 -9.46
CA PRO A 233 -7.81 -33.18 -9.01
C PRO A 233 -7.68 -32.42 -7.68
N LEU A 234 -6.73 -32.82 -6.82
CA LEU A 234 -6.46 -32.22 -5.51
C LEU A 234 -5.67 -30.90 -5.65
N GLY A 235 -4.69 -30.86 -6.53
CA GLY A 235 -3.95 -29.65 -6.89
C GLY A 235 -4.80 -28.55 -7.52
N LEU A 236 -5.60 -28.94 -8.51
CA LEU A 236 -6.59 -28.07 -9.16
C LEU A 236 -7.59 -27.51 -8.14
N SER A 237 -8.06 -28.34 -7.21
CA SER A 237 -9.02 -27.88 -6.19
C SER A 237 -8.39 -26.92 -5.18
N VAL A 238 -7.15 -27.14 -4.75
CA VAL A 238 -6.43 -26.19 -3.87
C VAL A 238 -6.19 -24.85 -4.59
N MET A 239 -5.84 -24.87 -5.87
CA MET A 239 -5.65 -23.65 -6.67
C MET A 239 -6.96 -22.89 -6.88
N ILE A 240 -8.03 -23.59 -7.30
CA ILE A 240 -9.36 -23.00 -7.46
C ILE A 240 -9.84 -22.40 -6.13
N LEU A 241 -9.63 -23.10 -5.01
CA LEU A 241 -9.95 -22.59 -3.67
C LEU A 241 -9.15 -21.32 -3.35
N GLY A 242 -7.85 -21.28 -3.65
CA GLY A 242 -7.02 -20.09 -3.44
C GLY A 242 -7.46 -18.88 -4.27
N VAL A 243 -7.84 -19.10 -5.52
CA VAL A 243 -8.38 -18.06 -6.41
C VAL A 243 -9.72 -17.56 -5.89
N ILE A 244 -10.65 -18.46 -5.53
CA ILE A 244 -11.94 -18.09 -4.95
C ILE A 244 -11.74 -17.30 -3.65
N ALA A 245 -10.86 -17.76 -2.76
CA ALA A 245 -10.55 -17.07 -1.52
C ALA A 245 -10.03 -15.65 -1.77
N THR A 246 -9.14 -15.47 -2.75
CA THR A 246 -8.59 -14.15 -3.11
C THR A 246 -9.66 -13.21 -3.64
N VAL A 247 -10.55 -13.70 -4.51
CA VAL A 247 -11.67 -12.91 -5.04
C VAL A 247 -12.63 -12.51 -3.92
N VAL A 248 -13.01 -13.45 -3.05
CA VAL A 248 -13.90 -13.18 -1.90
C VAL A 248 -13.29 -12.14 -0.96
N VAL A 249 -12.01 -12.30 -0.60
CA VAL A 249 -11.30 -11.33 0.25
C VAL A 249 -11.25 -9.96 -0.40
N THR A 250 -10.95 -9.88 -1.69
CA THR A 250 -10.89 -8.60 -2.42
C THR A 250 -12.24 -7.89 -2.43
N ILE A 251 -13.34 -8.62 -2.65
CA ILE A 251 -14.70 -8.08 -2.61
C ILE A 251 -15.06 -7.66 -1.18
N ALA A 252 -14.76 -8.48 -0.18
CA ALA A 252 -15.06 -8.21 1.23
C ALA A 252 -14.33 -6.95 1.72
N ILE A 253 -13.04 -6.80 1.40
CA ILE A 253 -12.26 -5.60 1.73
C ILE A 253 -12.85 -4.39 1.02
N SER A 254 -13.14 -4.48 -0.28
CA SER A 254 -13.72 -3.39 -1.05
C SER A 254 -15.07 -2.94 -0.47
N TRP A 255 -15.91 -3.89 -0.04
CA TRP A 255 -17.19 -3.61 0.61
C TRP A 255 -17.01 -2.94 1.98
N TYR A 256 -16.10 -3.47 2.81
CA TYR A 256 -15.82 -2.95 4.14
C TYR A 256 -15.24 -1.53 4.10
N THR A 257 -14.30 -1.27 3.19
CA THR A 257 -13.69 0.06 3.00
C THR A 257 -14.74 1.09 2.60
N LYS A 258 -15.69 0.75 1.73
CA LYS A 258 -16.79 1.65 1.33
C LYS A 258 -17.70 2.01 2.50
N GLN A 259 -18.03 1.03 3.33
CA GLN A 259 -18.93 1.26 4.46
C GLN A 259 -18.28 2.18 5.50
N LYS A 260 -16.99 1.98 5.79
CA LYS A 260 -16.23 2.88 6.67
C LYS A 260 -16.05 4.27 6.08
N LEU A 261 -15.80 4.38 4.77
CA LEU A 261 -15.66 5.67 4.10
C LEU A 261 -16.98 6.46 4.14
N LYS A 262 -18.14 5.81 3.96
CA LYS A 262 -19.45 6.45 4.06
C LYS A 262 -19.70 7.05 5.45
N ILE A 263 -19.38 6.31 6.51
CA ILE A 263 -19.53 6.78 7.90
C ILE A 263 -18.66 8.02 8.17
N VAL A 264 -17.39 7.99 7.75
CA VAL A 264 -16.47 9.13 7.95
C VAL A 264 -16.94 10.36 7.18
N LEU A 265 -17.50 10.19 5.98
CA LEU A 265 -18.06 11.29 5.19
C LEU A 265 -19.33 11.88 5.81
N GLU A 266 -20.23 11.03 6.34
CA GLU A 266 -21.44 11.47 7.06
C GLU A 266 -21.09 12.24 8.35
N GLU A 267 -20.04 11.84 9.08
CA GLU A 267 -19.53 12.60 10.23
C GLU A 267 -18.97 13.97 9.80
N GLN A 268 -18.27 14.05 8.67
CA GLN A 268 -17.74 15.31 8.15
C GLN A 268 -18.85 16.26 7.66
N GLU A 269 -19.96 15.73 7.12
CA GLU A 269 -21.14 16.52 6.78
C GLU A 269 -21.81 17.08 8.04
N LYS A 270 -22.03 16.26 9.08
CA LYS A 270 -22.60 16.73 10.35
C LYS A 270 -21.78 17.81 11.05
N ILE A 271 -20.44 17.70 11.01
CA ILE A 271 -19.55 18.72 11.58
C ILE A 271 -19.65 20.04 10.81
N LYS A 272 -19.84 20.00 9.49
CA LYS A 272 -20.01 21.19 8.67
C LYS A 272 -21.38 21.84 8.86
N ASP A 273 -22.44 21.04 8.95
CA ASP A 273 -23.80 21.56 9.16
C ASP A 273 -23.94 22.18 10.56
N GLY A 274 -23.35 21.58 11.59
CA GLY A 274 -23.32 22.17 12.93
C GLY A 274 -22.47 23.45 13.04
N GLN A 275 -21.48 23.64 12.16
CA GLN A 275 -20.73 24.90 12.05
C GLN A 275 -21.47 25.98 11.25
N ALA A 276 -22.41 25.60 10.38
CA ALA A 276 -23.26 26.53 9.65
C ALA A 276 -24.42 27.04 10.54
N GLU A 277 -25.04 26.17 11.34
CA GLU A 277 -26.13 26.56 12.26
C GLU A 277 -25.63 27.37 13.47
N GLY A 278 -24.43 27.10 14.00
CA GLY A 278 -23.86 27.87 15.12
C GLY A 278 -23.30 29.26 14.76
N GLY A 279 -23.32 29.64 13.48
CA GLY A 279 -22.78 30.92 12.98
C GLY A 279 -23.82 32.00 12.74
N GLU A 280 -25.12 31.69 12.82
CA GLU A 280 -26.21 32.62 12.48
C GLU A 280 -26.88 33.28 13.71
N ASP A 281 -26.70 32.74 14.92
CA ASP A 281 -27.40 33.26 16.11
C ASP A 281 -26.60 34.28 16.95
N ASP A 282 -25.31 34.48 16.72
CA ASP A 282 -24.45 35.32 17.61
C ASP A 282 -24.00 36.67 16.98
N ILE A 283 -24.56 37.08 15.84
CA ILE A 283 -24.25 38.38 15.20
C ILE A 283 -25.50 39.31 15.13
N GLY A 284 -26.61 38.92 15.77
CA GLY A 284 -27.90 39.60 15.63
C GLY A 284 -28.29 40.62 16.71
N ILE A 285 -27.60 40.73 17.85
CA ILE A 285 -28.15 41.47 19.01
C ILE A 285 -27.32 42.69 19.49
N GLU A 286 -26.07 42.91 19.05
CA GLU A 286 -25.24 44.03 19.60
C GLU A 286 -24.91 45.19 18.64
N LEU A 287 -25.85 45.62 17.79
CA LEU A 287 -25.69 46.89 17.03
C LEU A 287 -26.97 47.74 17.00
N ASN A 288 -27.57 48.04 18.16
CA ASN A 288 -28.54 49.15 18.26
C ASN A 288 -28.55 49.92 19.60
N GLN A 289 -27.42 49.97 20.31
CA GLN A 289 -27.21 50.97 21.37
C GLN A 289 -25.72 51.32 21.44
N ILE A 290 -25.31 52.35 20.69
CA ILE A 290 -24.37 53.45 21.02
C ILE A 290 -24.49 54.47 19.88
#